data_AF-A0A2V9FUN3-F1
#
_entry.id   AF-A0A2V9FUN3-F1
#
_cell.length_a   1.000
_cell.length_b   1.000
_cell.length_c   1.000
_cell.angle_alpha   90.00
_cell.angle_beta   90.00
_cell.angle_gamma   90.00
#
_symmetry.space_group_name_H-M   'P 1'
#
loop_
_entity.id
_entity.type
_entity.pdbx_description
1 polymer ?
#
loop_
_entity_poly.entity_id
_entity_poly.type
_entity_poly.pdbx_seq_one_letter_code
_entity_poly.pdbx_strand_id
1 'polypeptide(L)'
;MKKFDVAIAGGGVIGGAIALELARAGLRVAVFDRQHPGREASWASAGILSPAPENPGMVAIVPLGKASLALYPEFVAQVEEISGKTCDRRGRSRRCSRVIRKPSSARLSRCITAWD
;
A
#
# COMPACT_ATOMS: atom_id res chain seq x y z
N MET A 1 -13.21 -10.14 24.89
CA MET A 1 -12.68 -8.88 24.30
C MET A 1 -11.44 -9.22 23.47
N LYS A 2 -11.41 -8.83 22.19
CA LYS A 2 -10.20 -8.98 21.36
C LYS A 2 -9.14 -8.01 21.88
N LYS A 3 -7.92 -8.49 22.15
CA LYS A 3 -6.77 -7.68 22.57
C LYS A 3 -5.84 -7.47 21.39
N PHE A 4 -5.42 -6.24 21.19
CA PHE A 4 -4.44 -5.82 20.18
C PHE A 4 -3.27 -5.13 20.87
N ASP A 5 -2.09 -5.24 20.28
CA ASP A 5 -0.87 -4.60 20.76
C ASP A 5 -0.74 -3.18 20.18
N VAL A 6 -1.25 -2.96 18.96
CA VAL A 6 -1.26 -1.66 18.29
C VAL A 6 -2.62 -1.41 17.60
N ALA A 7 -3.12 -0.18 17.71
CA ALA A 7 -4.27 0.32 16.97
C ALA A 7 -3.85 1.43 16.01
N ILE A 8 -4.26 1.34 14.74
CA ILE A 8 -3.95 2.30 13.67
C ILE A 8 -5.24 2.95 13.20
N ALA A 9 -5.27 4.28 13.20
CA ALA A 9 -6.37 5.06 12.62
C ALA A 9 -6.01 5.47 11.18
N GLY A 10 -6.69 4.86 10.20
CA GLY A 10 -6.54 5.10 8.77
C GLY A 10 -6.18 3.81 8.01
N GLY A 11 -7.06 3.37 7.11
CA GLY A 11 -6.90 2.21 6.24
C GLY A 11 -6.39 2.56 4.83
N GLY A 12 -5.68 3.68 4.68
CA GLY A 12 -4.99 4.05 3.43
C GLY A 12 -3.68 3.29 3.23
N VAL A 13 -2.94 3.61 2.17
CA VAL A 13 -1.66 2.95 1.83
C VAL A 13 -0.62 3.05 2.95
N ILE A 14 -0.58 4.18 3.66
CA ILE A 14 0.35 4.40 4.78
C ILE A 14 -0.02 3.51 5.97
N GLY A 15 -1.29 3.52 6.40
CA GLY A 15 -1.75 2.69 7.51
C GLY A 15 -1.63 1.19 7.21
N GLY A 16 -1.91 0.78 5.97
CA GLY A 16 -1.70 -0.60 5.52
C GLY A 16 -0.23 -1.02 5.53
N ALA A 17 0.68 -0.16 5.06
CA ALA A 17 2.13 -0.43 5.10
C ALA A 17 2.65 -0.57 6.54
N ILE A 18 2.22 0.31 7.44
CA ILE A 18 2.58 0.24 8.87
C ILE A 18 2.03 -1.06 9.48
N ALA A 19 0.76 -1.38 9.22
CA ALA A 19 0.13 -2.59 9.74
C ALA A 19 0.85 -3.86 9.27
N LEU A 20 1.27 -3.89 8.00
CA LEU A 20 2.02 -5.02 7.43
C LEU A 20 3.34 -5.23 8.17
N GLU A 21 4.15 -4.18 8.33
CA GLU A 21 5.46 -4.29 8.99
C GLU A 21 5.33 -4.65 10.47
N LEU A 22 4.35 -4.07 11.19
CA LEU A 22 4.09 -4.42 12.59
C LEU A 22 3.59 -5.86 12.75
N ALA A 23 2.73 -6.32 11.84
CA ALA A 23 2.25 -7.71 11.86
C ALA A 23 3.40 -8.70 11.59
N ARG A 24 4.34 -8.36 10.70
CA ARG A 24 5.56 -9.16 10.44
C ARG A 24 6.50 -9.20 11.63
N ALA A 25 6.53 -8.13 12.43
CA ALA A 25 7.23 -8.10 13.71
C ALA A 25 6.54 -8.93 14.81
N GLY A 26 5.42 -9.61 14.51
CA GLY A 26 4.71 -10.49 15.44
C GLY A 26 3.66 -9.81 16.31
N LEU A 27 3.33 -8.54 16.04
CA LEU A 27 2.35 -7.78 16.81
C LEU A 27 0.92 -8.02 16.30
N ARG A 28 -0.06 -8.00 17.21
CA ARG A 28 -1.49 -8.01 16.85
C ARG A 28 -1.93 -6.58 16.59
N VAL A 29 -2.17 -6.27 15.33
CA VAL A 29 -2.52 -4.91 14.89
C VAL A 29 -4.00 -4.84 14.51
N ALA A 30 -4.69 -3.80 14.97
CA ALA A 30 -6.01 -3.43 14.48
C ALA A 30 -5.91 -2.15 13.64
N VAL A 31 -6.50 -2.15 12.45
CA VAL A 31 -6.62 -0.97 11.59
C VAL A 31 -8.08 -0.54 11.56
N PHE A 32 -8.32 0.73 11.86
CA PHE A 32 -9.62 1.35 11.89
C PHE A 32 -9.69 2.38 10.77
N ASP A 33 -10.70 2.29 9.91
CA ASP A 33 -11.00 3.30 8.91
C ASP A 33 -12.45 3.74 9.09
N ARG A 34 -12.74 5.02 8.87
CA ARG A 34 -14.08 5.57 8.97
C ARG A 34 -14.98 5.09 7.82
N GLN A 35 -14.37 4.77 6.68
CA GLN A 35 -15.01 4.24 5.48
C GLN A 35 -14.41 2.86 5.13
N HIS A 36 -14.50 2.48 3.86
CA HIS A 36 -13.73 1.33 3.37
C HIS A 36 -12.25 1.70 3.19
N PRO A 37 -11.32 0.79 3.52
CA PRO A 37 -9.89 1.01 3.34
C PRO A 37 -9.56 1.47 1.91
N GLY A 38 -8.64 2.44 1.83
CA GLY A 38 -8.10 2.94 0.58
C GLY A 38 -9.07 3.74 -0.29
N ARG A 39 -10.20 4.25 0.24
CA ARG A 39 -11.21 5.00 -0.55
C ARG A 39 -11.01 6.51 -0.64
N GLU A 40 -10.07 7.08 0.12
CA GLU A 40 -9.79 8.51 0.11
C GLU A 40 -8.55 8.82 -0.75
N ALA A 41 -7.54 9.51 -0.22
CA ALA A 41 -6.37 9.96 -0.98
C ALA A 41 -5.61 8.82 -1.68
N SER A 42 -5.58 7.62 -1.09
CA SER A 42 -4.94 6.45 -1.71
C SER A 42 -5.64 5.98 -2.99
N TRP A 43 -6.96 6.19 -3.12
CA TRP A 43 -7.69 5.90 -4.36
C TRP A 43 -7.46 6.97 -5.43
N ALA A 44 -7.42 8.23 -5.01
CA ALA A 44 -7.30 9.38 -5.91
C ALA A 44 -5.88 9.57 -6.47
N SER A 45 -4.87 8.95 -5.86
CA SER A 45 -3.47 9.08 -6.27
C SER A 45 -3.19 8.49 -7.66
N ALA A 46 -2.40 9.21 -8.46
CA ALA A 46 -1.92 8.73 -9.76
C ALA A 46 -0.84 7.63 -9.66
N GLY A 47 -0.29 7.40 -8.47
CA GLY A 47 0.76 6.39 -8.25
C GLY A 47 2.13 6.78 -8.83
N ILE A 48 2.45 8.07 -8.92
CA ILE A 48 3.74 8.56 -9.38
C ILE A 48 4.78 8.39 -8.28
N LEU A 49 5.93 7.78 -8.63
CA LEU A 49 7.07 7.63 -7.72
C LEU A 49 8.23 8.50 -8.25
N SER A 50 8.38 9.69 -7.69
CA SER A 50 9.47 10.61 -8.02
C SER A 50 10.17 11.06 -6.72
N PRO A 51 11.46 10.72 -6.52
CA PRO A 51 12.23 11.20 -5.38
C PRO A 51 12.82 12.59 -5.63
N ALA A 52 12.57 13.20 -6.80
CA ALA A 52 13.04 14.54 -7.11
C ALA A 52 12.22 15.59 -6.35
N PRO A 53 12.86 16.65 -5.81
CA PRO A 53 12.14 17.71 -5.12
C PRO A 53 11.34 18.55 -6.12
N GLU A 54 10.08 18.86 -5.81
CA GLU A 54 9.26 19.75 -6.67
C GLU A 54 9.47 21.23 -6.34
N ASN A 55 10.00 21.54 -5.16
CA ASN A 55 10.39 22.89 -4.75
C ASN A 55 11.58 22.85 -3.77
N PRO A 56 12.28 23.98 -3.52
CA PRO A 56 13.45 24.02 -2.65
C PRO A 56 13.20 23.54 -1.20
N GLY A 57 11.99 23.72 -0.68
CA GLY A 57 11.62 23.25 0.67
C GLY A 57 11.58 21.73 0.81
N MET A 58 11.51 21.00 -0.30
CA MET A 58 11.50 19.53 -0.30
C MET A 58 12.88 18.89 -0.46
N VAL A 59 13.96 19.67 -0.60
CA VAL A 59 15.31 19.11 -0.77
C VAL A 59 15.69 18.21 0.43
N ALA A 60 15.26 18.58 1.65
CA ALA A 60 15.55 17.80 2.86
C ALA A 60 14.93 16.39 2.85
N ILE A 61 13.83 16.16 2.13
CA ILE A 61 13.14 14.85 2.09
C ILE A 61 13.67 13.94 0.96
N VAL A 62 14.48 14.47 0.04
CA VAL A 62 15.02 13.71 -1.11
C VAL A 62 15.77 12.44 -0.69
N PRO A 63 16.64 12.44 0.34
CA PRO A 63 17.30 11.21 0.78
C PRO A 63 16.30 10.13 1.22
N LEU A 64 15.24 10.53 1.95
CA LEU A 64 14.18 9.61 2.37
C LEU A 64 13.39 9.08 1.16
N GLY A 65 13.04 9.94 0.20
CA GLY A 65 12.34 9.54 -1.01
C GLY A 65 13.14 8.54 -1.85
N LYS A 66 14.47 8.72 -1.96
CA LYS A 66 15.37 7.77 -2.64
C LYS A 66 15.42 6.43 -1.91
N ALA A 67 15.55 6.45 -0.58
CA ALA A 67 15.55 5.23 0.23
C ALA A 67 14.22 4.47 0.09
N SER A 68 13.08 5.17 0.16
CA SER A 68 11.76 4.57 -0.03
C SER A 68 11.60 3.97 -1.42
N LEU A 69 12.08 4.65 -2.48
CA LEU A 69 12.02 4.13 -3.84
C LEU A 69 12.84 2.85 -4.02
N ALA A 70 13.99 2.73 -3.34
CA ALA A 70 14.82 1.53 -3.37
C ALA A 70 14.13 0.32 -2.72
N LEU A 71 13.35 0.54 -1.66
CA LEU A 71 12.59 -0.51 -0.94
C LEU A 71 11.30 -0.92 -1.67
N TYR A 72 10.77 -0.05 -2.53
CA TYR A 72 9.45 -0.21 -3.15
C TYR A 72 9.26 -1.52 -3.94
N PRO A 73 10.22 -2.03 -4.73
CA PRO A 73 10.03 -3.28 -5.47
C PRO A 73 9.78 -4.48 -4.55
N GLU A 74 10.53 -4.59 -3.46
CA GLU A 74 10.40 -5.68 -2.50
C GLU A 74 9.09 -5.57 -1.72
N PHE A 75 8.76 -4.37 -1.24
CA PHE A 75 7.50 -4.10 -0.58
C PHE A 75 6.30 -4.55 -1.43
N VAL A 76 6.28 -4.18 -2.71
CA VAL A 76 5.15 -4.57 -3.56
C VAL A 76 5.16 -6.08 -3.81
N ALA A 77 6.32 -6.74 -3.96
CA ALA A 77 6.35 -8.20 -4.11
C ALA A 77 5.71 -8.91 -2.90
N GLN A 78 6.03 -8.46 -1.69
CA GLN A 78 5.44 -8.97 -0.45
C GLN A 78 3.91 -8.74 -0.41
N VAL A 79 3.45 -7.55 -0.80
CA VAL A 79 2.02 -7.23 -0.87
C VAL A 79 1.30 -8.12 -1.89
N GLU A 80 1.90 -8.37 -3.05
CA GLU A 80 1.34 -9.25 -4.09
C GLU A 80 1.23 -10.69 -3.60
N GLU A 81 2.27 -11.19 -2.92
CA GLU A 81 2.29 -12.52 -2.32
C GLU A 81 1.18 -12.70 -1.28
N ILE A 82 1.09 -11.76 -0.33
CA ILE A 82 0.11 -11.83 0.77
C ILE A 82 -1.32 -11.67 0.26
N SER A 83 -1.53 -10.77 -0.70
CA SER A 83 -2.87 -10.44 -1.17
C SER A 83 -3.37 -11.33 -2.31
N GLY A 84 -2.46 -12.03 -3.00
CA GLY A 84 -2.75 -12.77 -4.24
C GLY A 84 -3.16 -11.86 -5.41
N LYS A 85 -2.90 -10.55 -5.33
CA LYS A 85 -3.28 -9.55 -6.34
C LYS A 85 -2.04 -8.86 -6.89
N THR A 86 -1.98 -8.66 -8.21
CA THR A 86 -0.89 -7.94 -8.86
C THR A 86 -1.07 -6.43 -8.76
N CYS A 87 0.01 -5.71 -8.45
CA CYS A 87 0.08 -4.26 -8.56
C CYS A 87 0.60 -3.89 -9.95
N ASP A 88 -0.16 -3.09 -10.71
CA ASP A 88 0.27 -2.63 -12.04
C ASP A 88 1.45 -1.64 -11.90
N ARG A 89 2.68 -2.17 -12.02
CA ARG A 89 3.91 -1.35 -12.06
C ARG A 89 4.25 -1.01 -13.50
N ARG A 90 4.09 0.26 -13.88
CA ARG A 90 4.65 0.79 -15.13
C ARG A 90 6.13 1.13 -14.95
N GLY A 91 6.98 0.12 -15.10
CA GLY A 91 8.43 0.31 -15.14
C GLY A 91 8.87 1.12 -16.38
N ARG A 92 10.00 1.83 -16.27
CA ARG A 92 10.57 2.69 -17.33
C ARG A 92 10.83 1.99 -18.69
N SER A 93 10.75 0.66 -18.80
CA SER A 93 11.08 -0.09 -20.03
C SER A 93 9.98 -0.97 -20.63
N ARG A 94 8.76 -1.02 -20.07
CA ARG A 94 7.69 -1.84 -20.68
C ARG A 94 6.82 -0.98 -21.61
N ARG A 95 7.20 -0.93 -22.89
CA ARG A 95 6.37 -0.40 -23.97
C ARG A 95 5.06 -1.19 -24.00
N CYS A 96 3.95 -0.51 -23.70
CA CYS A 96 2.64 -1.11 -23.55
C CYS A 96 2.01 -1.39 -24.93
N SER A 97 1.79 -2.67 -25.25
CA SER A 97 0.69 -3.05 -26.14
C SER A 97 -0.59 -3.11 -25.31
N ARG A 98 -1.40 -2.07 -25.49
CA ARG A 98 -2.70 -1.83 -24.86
C ARG A 98 -3.61 -3.07 -24.87
N VAL A 99 -3.97 -3.59 -23.69
CA VAL A 99 -5.17 -4.42 -23.48
C VAL A 99 -5.90 -3.90 -22.25
N ILE A 100 -6.97 -3.11 -22.46
CA ILE A 100 -7.92 -2.74 -21.41
C ILE A 100 -8.82 -3.96 -21.21
N ARG A 101 -8.62 -4.73 -20.15
CA ARG A 101 -9.55 -5.79 -19.75
C ARG A 101 -10.09 -5.46 -18.36
N LYS A 102 -11.39 -5.17 -18.28
CA LYS A 102 -12.09 -5.03 -16.99
C LYS A 102 -12.03 -6.36 -16.24
N PRO A 103 -11.71 -6.40 -14.93
CA PRO A 103 -12.00 -7.57 -14.13
C PRO A 103 -13.44 -7.48 -13.61
N SER A 104 -14.26 -8.40 -14.11
CA SER A 104 -15.48 -8.88 -13.47
C SER A 104 -15.15 -9.56 -12.14
N SER A 105 -15.92 -9.23 -11.10
CA SER A 105 -16.25 -10.05 -9.93
C SER A 105 -15.28 -11.20 -9.58
N ALA A 106 -14.42 -10.99 -8.57
CA ALA A 106 -13.71 -12.08 -7.89
C ALA A 106 -13.82 -11.92 -6.37
N ARG A 107 -14.37 -12.97 -5.77
CA ARG A 107 -14.76 -13.14 -4.37
C ARG A 107 -13.51 -13.18 -3.48
N LEU A 108 -13.40 -12.22 -2.58
CA LEU A 108 -12.37 -12.18 -1.52
C LEU A 108 -12.75 -13.18 -0.43
N SER A 109 -12.10 -14.34 -0.42
CA SER A 109 -12.17 -15.30 0.69
C SER A 109 -10.78 -15.53 1.25
N ARG A 110 -10.31 -14.55 2.02
CA ARG A 110 -9.58 -14.68 3.29
C ARG A 110 -9.35 -13.27 3.83
N CYS A 111 -10.46 -12.65 4.22
CA CYS A 111 -10.41 -11.55 5.17
C CYS A 111 -9.87 -12.10 6.49
N ILE A 112 -8.81 -11.49 7.02
CA ILE A 112 -8.68 -11.37 8.47
C ILE A 112 -9.77 -10.37 8.88
N THR A 113 -11.01 -10.85 8.96
CA THR A 113 -12.12 -10.17 9.63
C THR A 113 -11.94 -10.42 11.11
N ALA A 114 -11.51 -9.39 11.83
CA ALA A 114 -11.66 -9.34 13.27
C ALA A 114 -12.77 -8.36 13.66
N TRP A 115 -13.97 -8.47 13.09
CA TRP A 115 -15.18 -7.79 13.56
C TRP A 115 -16.37 -8.74 13.40
N ASP A 116 -17.23 -8.77 14.42
CA ASP A 116 -18.23 -9.82 14.72
C ASP A 116 -19.17 -10.18 13.55
#